data_AF-A0A7S3QIN8-F1
#
_entry.id   AF-A0A7S3QIN8-F1
#
_cell.length_a   1.000
_cell.length_b   1.000
_cell.length_c   1.000
_cell.angle_alpha   90.00
_cell.angle_beta   90.00
_cell.angle_gamma   90.00
#
_symmetry.space_group_name_H-M   'P 1'
#
loop_
_entity.id
_entity.type
_entity.pdbx_description
1 polymer ?
#
loop_
_entity_poly.entity_id
_entity_poly.type
_entity_poly.pdbx_seq_one_letter_code
_entity_poly.pdbx_strand_id
1 'polypeptide(L)'
;QFGRAVGISADGFRIIISAPWEYVNGIFRTGQTKVFEDTGSSWEQLGQDLNGSAANDTSGWSVAMAGNGERVVIGTPYHDENGFSWVGQVKVFEYNSQGEWGHVHGRNFNGKRANDQMGTSVGISHDGTKIVM
;
A
#
# COMPACT_ATOMS: atom_id res chain seq x y z
N GLN A 1 1.08 7.89 -12.75
CA GLN A 1 0.59 6.77 -13.58
C GLN A 1 -0.18 5.84 -12.67
N PHE A 2 -1.48 5.72 -12.88
CA PHE A 2 -2.34 4.78 -12.19
C PHE A 2 -2.14 3.37 -12.77
N GLY A 3 -2.14 2.33 -11.94
CA GLY A 3 -1.89 0.95 -12.39
C GLY A 3 -0.42 0.52 -12.39
N ARG A 4 0.46 1.21 -11.65
CA ARG A 4 1.90 0.87 -11.59
C ARG A 4 2.16 -0.47 -10.90
N ALA A 5 1.40 -0.77 -9.87
CA ALA A 5 1.34 -2.08 -9.23
C ALA A 5 -0.13 -2.41 -8.94
N VAL A 6 -0.46 -3.69 -9.07
CA VAL A 6 -1.84 -4.20 -8.91
C VAL A 6 -1.84 -5.51 -8.14
N GLY A 7 -2.96 -5.83 -7.52
CA GLY A 7 -3.22 -7.12 -6.88
C GLY A 7 -4.72 -7.41 -6.85
N ILE A 8 -5.08 -8.67 -6.64
CA ILE A 8 -6.47 -9.15 -6.60
C ILE A 8 -6.64 -10.15 -5.45
N SER A 9 -7.80 -10.16 -4.81
CA SER A 9 -8.18 -11.16 -3.81
C SER A 9 -8.39 -12.53 -4.46
N ALA A 10 -8.35 -13.60 -3.67
CA ALA A 10 -8.43 -14.96 -4.21
C ALA A 10 -9.82 -15.30 -4.77
N ASP A 11 -10.86 -14.67 -4.25
CA ASP A 11 -12.23 -14.76 -4.76
C ASP A 11 -12.48 -13.89 -5.99
N GLY A 12 -11.53 -13.00 -6.33
CA GLY A 12 -11.62 -12.10 -7.48
C GLY A 12 -12.49 -10.86 -7.23
N PHE A 13 -13.04 -10.66 -6.04
CA PHE A 13 -13.98 -9.57 -5.76
C PHE A 13 -13.33 -8.27 -5.33
N ARG A 14 -12.03 -8.25 -5.01
CA ARG A 14 -11.32 -7.04 -4.62
C ARG A 14 -10.02 -6.87 -5.37
N ILE A 15 -9.71 -5.64 -5.78
CA ILE A 15 -8.45 -5.29 -6.41
C ILE A 15 -7.80 -4.11 -5.71
N ILE A 16 -6.48 -4.13 -5.61
CA ILE A 16 -5.65 -3.00 -5.16
C ILE A 16 -4.91 -2.44 -6.36
N ILE A 17 -4.93 -1.12 -6.52
CA ILE A 17 -4.26 -0.42 -7.62
C ILE A 17 -3.51 0.78 -7.06
N SER A 18 -2.24 0.92 -7.45
CA SER A 18 -1.39 2.02 -7.02
C SER A 18 -1.02 3.00 -8.12
N ALA A 19 -0.70 4.21 -7.68
CA ALA A 19 -0.25 5.34 -8.47
C ALA A 19 0.86 6.11 -7.71
N PRO A 20 2.10 5.59 -7.67
CA PRO A 20 3.16 6.09 -6.78
C PRO A 20 3.67 7.48 -7.11
N TRP A 21 3.35 8.01 -8.29
CA TRP A 21 3.75 9.36 -8.68
C TRP A 21 2.65 10.40 -8.49
N GLU A 22 1.55 10.04 -7.84
CA GLU A 22 0.46 10.99 -7.68
C GLU A 22 0.79 12.16 -6.78
N TYR A 23 0.15 13.27 -7.13
CA TYR A 23 0.13 14.49 -6.34
C TYR A 23 -1.08 14.46 -5.41
N VAL A 24 -0.83 14.14 -4.15
CA VAL A 24 -1.89 14.11 -3.14
C VAL A 24 -1.80 15.36 -2.28
N ASN A 25 -2.89 16.11 -2.16
CA ASN A 25 -3.01 17.29 -1.31
C ASN A 25 -1.88 18.32 -1.51
N GLY A 26 -1.43 18.51 -2.76
CA GLY A 26 -0.38 19.46 -3.11
C GLY A 26 1.05 18.98 -2.84
N ILE A 27 1.25 17.73 -2.42
CA ILE A 27 2.56 17.16 -2.14
C ILE A 27 3.03 16.31 -3.34
N PHE A 28 4.20 16.64 -3.87
CA PHE A 28 4.77 16.00 -5.08
C PHE A 28 5.11 14.53 -4.84
N ARG A 29 4.58 13.63 -5.68
CA ARG A 29 4.92 12.19 -5.69
C ARG A 29 4.84 11.53 -4.31
N THR A 30 3.82 11.89 -3.52
CA THR A 30 3.48 11.13 -2.30
C THR A 30 3.08 9.71 -2.66
N GLY A 31 2.38 9.56 -3.77
CA GLY A 31 1.79 8.31 -4.20
C GLY A 31 0.44 8.06 -3.53
N GLN A 32 -0.41 7.34 -4.25
CA GLN A 32 -1.76 6.99 -3.81
C GLN A 32 -2.04 5.53 -4.17
N THR A 33 -2.74 4.82 -3.30
CA THR A 33 -3.26 3.48 -3.56
C THR A 33 -4.74 3.44 -3.24
N LYS A 34 -5.51 2.73 -4.07
CA LYS A 34 -6.95 2.53 -3.91
C LYS A 34 -7.27 1.05 -3.93
N VAL A 35 -8.31 0.67 -3.21
CA VAL A 35 -8.90 -0.67 -3.26
C VAL A 35 -10.30 -0.54 -3.84
N PHE A 36 -10.68 -1.47 -4.71
CA PHE A 36 -12.01 -1.54 -5.30
C PHE A 36 -12.62 -2.90 -5.02
N GLU A 37 -13.94 -2.93 -4.91
CA GLU A 37 -14.76 -4.13 -4.76
C GLU A 37 -15.72 -4.25 -5.95
N ASP A 38 -15.88 -5.46 -6.47
CA ASP A 38 -16.85 -5.76 -7.52
C ASP A 38 -18.24 -5.94 -6.90
N THR A 39 -19.17 -5.08 -7.32
CA THR A 39 -20.59 -5.12 -6.91
C THR A 39 -21.44 -6.04 -7.79
N GLY A 40 -20.81 -6.74 -8.74
CA GLY A 40 -21.45 -7.59 -9.75
C GLY A 40 -21.91 -6.82 -10.99
N SER A 41 -21.89 -5.48 -10.94
CA SER A 41 -22.23 -4.60 -12.07
C SER A 41 -21.15 -3.58 -12.38
N SER A 42 -20.30 -3.25 -11.41
CA SER A 42 -19.22 -2.28 -11.52
C SER A 42 -18.20 -2.48 -10.40
N TRP A 43 -17.01 -1.90 -10.59
CA TRP A 43 -15.99 -1.78 -9.55
C TRP A 43 -16.19 -0.47 -8.79
N GLU A 44 -16.49 -0.56 -7.51
CA GLU A 44 -16.66 0.58 -6.61
C GLU A 44 -15.49 0.68 -5.64
N GLN A 45 -15.11 1.90 -5.26
CA GLN A 45 -13.99 2.08 -4.34
C GLN A 45 -14.38 1.59 -2.94
N LEU A 46 -13.55 0.72 -2.35
CA LEU A 46 -13.73 0.17 -1.02
C LEU A 46 -12.95 1.00 0.00
N GLY A 47 -13.66 1.81 0.79
CA GLY A 47 -13.08 2.69 1.81
C GLY A 47 -12.33 3.92 1.25
N GLN A 48 -11.59 4.60 2.13
CA GLN A 48 -10.85 5.81 1.77
C GLN A 48 -9.52 5.53 1.05
N ASP A 49 -8.96 6.56 0.42
CA ASP A 49 -7.66 6.49 -0.26
C ASP A 49 -6.51 6.18 0.70
N LEU A 50 -5.60 5.29 0.28
CA LEU A 50 -4.38 4.94 1.00
C LEU A 50 -3.23 5.83 0.48
N ASN A 51 -3.19 7.05 1.02
CA ASN A 51 -2.26 8.09 0.58
C ASN A 51 -0.86 7.95 1.23
N GLY A 52 0.19 8.24 0.45
CA GLY A 52 1.52 8.49 0.98
C GLY A 52 1.57 9.76 1.83
N SER A 53 2.63 9.88 2.64
CA SER A 53 2.73 10.90 3.69
C SER A 53 3.71 12.04 3.39
N ALA A 54 4.76 11.81 2.60
CA ALA A 54 5.78 12.82 2.32
C ALA A 54 6.14 12.90 0.83
N ALA A 55 6.73 14.04 0.44
CA ALA A 55 7.12 14.28 -0.94
C ALA A 55 8.21 13.29 -1.38
N ASN A 56 8.10 12.78 -2.61
CA ASN A 56 9.01 11.78 -3.21
C ASN A 56 9.07 10.40 -2.53
N ASP A 57 8.25 10.14 -1.51
CA ASP A 57 8.16 8.81 -0.88
C ASP A 57 7.74 7.72 -1.88
N THR A 58 6.91 8.08 -2.87
CA THR A 58 6.35 7.19 -3.89
C THR A 58 5.59 5.98 -3.33
N SER A 59 4.74 6.21 -2.33
CA SER A 59 3.90 5.18 -1.73
C SER A 59 3.08 4.44 -2.79
N GLY A 60 3.03 3.11 -2.70
CA GLY A 60 2.39 2.29 -3.73
C GLY A 60 3.35 1.86 -4.84
N TRP A 61 4.67 1.93 -4.64
CA TRP A 61 5.62 1.39 -5.60
C TRP A 61 5.43 -0.11 -5.83
N SER A 62 5.14 -0.83 -4.74
CA SER A 62 4.74 -2.23 -4.73
C SER A 62 3.50 -2.40 -3.83
N VAL A 63 2.64 -3.35 -4.17
CA VAL A 63 1.43 -3.67 -3.40
C VAL A 63 1.22 -5.18 -3.35
N ALA A 64 0.58 -5.65 -2.28
CA ALA A 64 0.08 -7.02 -2.17
C ALA A 64 -1.24 -7.06 -1.39
N MET A 65 -2.10 -8.04 -1.70
CA MET A 65 -3.42 -8.22 -1.07
C MET A 65 -3.55 -9.66 -0.55
N ALA A 66 -4.13 -9.82 0.65
CA ALA A 66 -4.46 -11.12 1.22
C ALA A 66 -5.60 -11.81 0.45
N GLY A 67 -5.75 -13.12 0.63
CA GLY A 67 -6.73 -13.92 -0.11
C GLY A 67 -8.17 -13.47 0.11
N ASN A 68 -8.52 -13.03 1.32
CA ASN A 68 -9.84 -12.48 1.65
C ASN A 68 -10.02 -10.99 1.27
N GLY A 69 -8.97 -10.33 0.76
CA GLY A 69 -9.01 -8.92 0.40
C GLY A 69 -9.23 -7.94 1.55
N GLU A 70 -9.06 -8.36 2.81
CA GLU A 70 -9.23 -7.48 3.99
C GLU A 70 -7.90 -6.89 4.49
N ARG A 71 -6.76 -7.42 4.04
CA ARG A 71 -5.44 -6.90 4.39
C ARG A 71 -4.63 -6.61 3.15
N VAL A 72 -3.98 -5.45 3.13
CA VAL A 72 -3.09 -5.02 2.05
C VAL A 72 -1.76 -4.54 2.59
N VAL A 73 -0.73 -4.68 1.78
CA VAL A 73 0.64 -4.26 2.06
C VAL A 73 1.07 -3.27 0.99
N ILE A 74 1.67 -2.16 1.39
CA ILE A 74 2.09 -1.08 0.49
C ILE A 74 3.55 -0.75 0.77
N GLY A 75 4.37 -0.84 -0.28
CA GLY A 75 5.79 -0.45 -0.25
C GLY A 75 6.03 1.00 -0.68
N THR A 76 6.97 1.63 0.01
CA THR A 76 7.37 3.04 -0.14
C THR A 76 8.91 3.11 -0.11
N PRO A 77 9.61 2.67 -1.18
CA PRO A 77 11.06 2.44 -1.16
C PRO A 77 11.91 3.71 -1.01
N TYR A 78 11.35 4.88 -1.32
CA TYR A 78 12.07 6.16 -1.20
C TYR A 78 11.66 6.94 0.06
N HIS A 79 11.03 6.27 1.02
CA HIS A 79 10.76 6.87 2.33
C HIS A 79 12.08 7.24 3.02
N ASP A 80 12.14 8.47 3.51
CA ASP A 80 13.22 9.00 4.34
C ASP A 80 12.82 8.92 5.83
N GLU A 81 13.71 8.45 6.69
CA GLU A 81 13.44 8.40 8.13
C GLU A 81 14.71 8.53 8.98
N ASN A 82 14.59 9.16 10.15
CA ASN A 82 15.68 9.35 11.12
C ASN A 82 16.98 9.95 10.54
N GLY A 83 16.86 10.85 9.55
CA GLY A 83 17.99 11.50 8.89
C GLY A 83 18.69 10.65 7.82
N PHE A 84 18.17 9.47 7.50
CA PHE A 84 18.65 8.65 6.40
C PHE A 84 17.71 8.75 5.19
N SER A 85 18.29 8.95 4.02
CA SER A 85 17.54 8.97 2.76
C SER A 85 17.28 7.57 2.23
N TRP A 86 16.08 7.35 1.69
CA TRP A 86 15.65 6.13 1.00
C TRP A 86 15.86 4.87 1.83
N VAL A 87 15.56 4.95 3.12
CA VAL A 87 15.51 3.75 3.99
C VAL A 87 14.42 2.79 3.51
N GLY A 88 13.35 3.35 2.95
CA GLY A 88 12.18 2.62 2.53
C GLY A 88 11.30 2.19 3.70
N GLN A 89 10.03 1.98 3.39
CA GLN A 89 9.00 1.61 4.36
C GLN A 89 7.98 0.67 3.75
N VAL A 90 7.44 -0.22 4.56
CA VAL A 90 6.27 -1.04 4.24
C VAL A 90 5.17 -0.76 5.26
N LYS A 91 4.00 -0.36 4.78
CA LYS A 91 2.79 -0.15 5.59
C LYS A 91 1.82 -1.30 5.37
N VAL A 92 1.14 -1.72 6.43
CA VAL A 92 0.10 -2.75 6.39
C VAL A 92 -1.22 -2.13 6.82
N PHE A 93 -2.25 -2.32 5.99
CA PHE A 93 -3.60 -1.84 6.26
C PHE A 93 -4.57 -3.02 6.35
N GLU A 94 -5.57 -2.86 7.20
CA GLU A 94 -6.65 -3.81 7.40
C GLU A 94 -8.00 -3.08 7.32
N TYR A 95 -8.92 -3.65 6.55
CA TYR A 95 -10.27 -3.12 6.38
C TYR A 95 -11.10 -3.49 7.59
N ASN A 96 -11.73 -2.50 8.23
CA ASN A 96 -12.49 -2.70 9.44
C ASN A 96 -14.00 -2.83 9.17
N SER A 97 -14.75 -3.24 10.18
CA SER A 97 -16.22 -3.37 10.09
C SER A 97 -16.97 -2.05 9.96
N GLN A 98 -16.29 -0.91 10.05
CA GLN A 98 -16.86 0.43 9.86
C GLN A 98 -16.72 0.92 8.41
N GLY A 99 -16.08 0.13 7.54
CA GLY A 99 -15.88 0.46 6.14
C GLY A 99 -14.63 1.30 5.87
N GLU A 100 -13.66 1.28 6.77
CA GLU A 100 -12.45 2.08 6.69
C GLU A 100 -11.19 1.21 6.68
N TRP A 101 -10.15 1.68 5.99
CA TRP A 101 -8.83 1.07 6.09
C TRP A 101 -8.06 1.64 7.28
N GLY A 102 -7.72 0.78 8.25
CA GLY A 102 -6.88 1.14 9.39
C GLY A 102 -5.47 0.60 9.26
N HIS A 103 -4.49 1.32 9.82
CA HIS A 103 -3.15 0.75 10.00
C HIS A 103 -3.20 -0.43 10.97
N VAL A 104 -2.54 -1.54 10.62
CA VAL A 104 -2.28 -2.59 11.60
C VAL A 104 -1.19 -2.08 12.55
N HIS A 105 -1.58 -1.72 13.76
CA HIS A 105 -0.67 -1.14 14.76
C HIS A 105 0.59 -2.00 14.96
N GLY A 106 1.74 -1.35 14.98
CA GLY A 106 3.04 -2.01 15.17
C GLY A 106 3.60 -2.76 13.95
N ARG A 107 2.98 -2.65 12.76
CA ARG A 107 3.41 -3.33 11.52
C ARG A 107 3.90 -2.41 10.41
N ASN A 108 4.32 -1.18 10.73
CA ASN A 108 5.14 -0.43 9.78
C ASN A 108 6.57 -0.99 9.89
N PHE A 109 7.13 -1.39 8.75
CA PHE A 109 8.50 -1.87 8.67
C PHE A 109 9.33 -0.80 7.98
N ASN A 110 10.41 -0.39 8.63
CA ASN A 110 11.32 0.62 8.10
C ASN A 110 12.68 -0.02 7.83
N GLY A 111 13.33 0.41 6.75
CA GLY A 111 14.77 0.20 6.60
C GLY A 111 15.54 0.83 7.75
N LYS A 112 16.77 0.37 7.95
CA LYS A 112 17.64 0.78 9.07
C LYS A 112 18.82 1.63 8.62
N ARG A 113 19.10 1.70 7.32
CA ARG A 113 20.21 2.45 6.73
C ARG A 113 19.76 3.18 5.47
N ALA A 114 20.48 4.23 5.13
CA ALA A 114 20.29 4.94 3.87
C ALA A 114 20.43 3.96 2.69
N ASN A 115 19.52 4.07 1.72
CA ASN A 115 19.43 3.22 0.54
C ASN A 115 19.09 1.74 0.81
N ASP A 116 18.55 1.39 1.99
CA ASP A 116 17.98 0.04 2.19
C ASP A 116 16.80 -0.23 1.25
N GLN A 117 16.05 0.81 0.86
CA GLN A 117 14.96 0.76 -0.11
C GLN A 117 13.92 -0.34 0.20
N MET A 118 13.65 -0.58 1.49
CA MET A 118 12.65 -1.55 1.92
C MET A 118 11.28 -1.25 1.29
N GLY A 119 10.57 -2.29 0.87
CA GLY A 119 9.29 -2.13 0.16
C GLY A 119 9.43 -1.89 -1.34
N THR A 120 10.62 -2.05 -1.91
CA THR A 120 10.79 -2.15 -3.38
C THR A 120 9.97 -3.31 -3.94
N SER A 121 9.90 -4.43 -3.21
CA SER A 121 8.96 -5.53 -3.44
C SER A 121 8.27 -5.87 -2.13
N VAL A 122 7.03 -6.32 -2.19
CA VAL A 122 6.28 -6.81 -1.03
C VAL A 122 5.46 -8.03 -1.43
N GLY A 123 5.19 -8.89 -0.47
CA GLY A 123 4.28 -10.02 -0.61
C GLY A 123 3.55 -10.30 0.69
N ILE A 124 2.37 -10.88 0.59
CA ILE A 124 1.56 -11.31 1.73
C ILE A 124 1.04 -12.73 1.48
N SER A 125 0.99 -13.56 2.51
CA SER A 125 0.38 -14.89 2.42
C SER A 125 -1.13 -14.79 2.23
N HIS A 126 -1.72 -15.87 1.70
CA HIS A 126 -3.17 -15.93 1.45
C HIS A 126 -4.01 -15.67 2.71
N ASP A 127 -3.61 -16.20 3.86
CA ASP A 127 -4.26 -15.96 5.16
C ASP A 127 -3.95 -14.57 5.77
N GLY A 128 -3.14 -13.76 5.10
CA GLY A 128 -2.76 -12.42 5.55
C GLY A 128 -1.79 -12.38 6.73
N THR A 129 -1.30 -13.52 7.25
CA THR A 129 -0.52 -13.57 8.50
C THR A 129 0.98 -13.36 8.32
N LYS A 130 1.52 -13.62 7.11
CA LYS A 130 2.94 -13.51 6.78
C LYS A 130 3.16 -12.44 5.72
N ILE A 131 4.24 -11.69 5.87
CA ILE A 131 4.64 -10.63 4.94
C ILE A 131 6.11 -10.85 4.58
N VAL A 132 6.45 -10.64 3.31
CA VAL A 132 7.82 -10.61 2.79
C VAL A 132 8.09 -9.25 2.14
N MET A 133 9.33 -8.78 2.22
CA MET A 133 9.76 -7.44 1.80
C MET A 133 11.27 -7.36 1.61
#